data_AF-W6LD95-F1
#
_entry.id   AF-W6LD95-F1
#
_cell.length_a   1.000
_cell.length_b   1.000
_cell.length_c   1.000
_cell.angle_alpha   90.00
_cell.angle_beta   90.00
_cell.angle_gamma   90.00
#
_symmetry.space_group_name_H-M   'P 1'
#
loop_
_entity.id
_entity.type
_entity.pdbx_description
1 polymer ?
#
loop_
_entity_poly.entity_id
_entity_poly.type
_entity_poly.pdbx_seq_one_letter_code
_entity_poly.pdbx_strand_id
1 'polypeptide(L)'
;MQFYKDLPILTNKTLSDDMKKIPHAFLGFLDSHDSYLFDPVRKNFNSQTIDSMIVQNVTNTRFDVRSYVDKVTEFINKYFEVHNNSAIIICGGTCYYAQSILFDNTLVSEDNNETSSTPSDEDNAGDELWDELNKIDPQIASRYHPNDKRRLRRLIEIYKKNKKLPSDIYSSKNVKLRFPREKTFVLCLWLPREQLYKSLNSRVDLMVNKGLLSEVEEFQKRNEGSNLQTSINEAIGLKEFKGLFTYKDIPSEEFQALLQSGIKQVKSNTRRYARQQERWLFNRIQTLLYHLKDSFISHHFMRIDSSHLKELANISKLVHAFFSIKTEKLDYVDFLHNIAIEPKMPVSQEVCNVCNTIIYGRGQMELHILSKHHRTTVKRRINEIKFRETYGRDLPPPKRKKNPN
;
A
#
# COMPACT_ATOMS: atom_id res chain seq x y z
N MET A 1 3.91 -7.68 5.96
CA MET A 1 5.00 -7.56 6.95
C MET A 1 4.74 -8.39 8.19
N GLN A 2 3.58 -8.31 8.84
CA GLN A 2 3.30 -9.16 10.01
C GLN A 2 3.19 -10.67 9.71
N PHE A 3 3.10 -11.05 8.43
CA PHE A 3 3.20 -12.44 7.99
C PHE A 3 4.57 -13.06 8.27
N TYR A 4 5.64 -12.27 8.29
CA TYR A 4 6.99 -12.76 8.59
C TYR A 4 7.16 -13.08 10.07
N LYS A 5 7.84 -14.16 10.44
CA LYS A 5 8.13 -14.55 11.82
C LYS A 5 9.02 -13.51 12.52
N ASP A 6 10.10 -13.12 11.85
CA ASP A 6 11.11 -12.19 12.37
C ASP A 6 10.60 -10.76 12.52
N LEU A 7 11.40 -9.92 13.18
CA LEU A 7 11.19 -8.48 13.33
C LEU A 7 9.89 -8.07 14.05
N PRO A 8 9.51 -8.68 15.20
CA PRO A 8 8.26 -8.35 15.91
C PRO A 8 8.14 -6.87 16.33
N ILE A 9 9.22 -6.20 16.76
CA ILE A 9 9.20 -4.79 17.18
C ILE A 9 8.97 -3.91 15.94
N LEU A 10 9.80 -4.07 14.90
CA LEU A 10 9.74 -3.31 13.66
C LEU A 10 8.39 -3.46 12.96
N THR A 11 7.88 -4.69 12.88
CA THR A 11 6.57 -4.98 12.27
C THR A 11 5.39 -4.74 13.20
N ASN A 12 5.66 -4.27 14.42
CA ASN A 12 4.66 -3.89 15.44
C ASN A 12 3.63 -5.01 15.65
N LYS A 13 4.11 -6.25 15.82
CA LYS A 13 3.26 -7.40 16.09
C LYS A 13 2.70 -7.33 17.52
N THR A 14 1.48 -7.79 17.67
CA THR A 14 0.86 -7.99 18.97
C THR A 14 1.62 -9.05 19.75
N LEU A 15 1.84 -8.81 21.04
CA LEU A 15 2.44 -9.80 21.94
C LEU A 15 1.41 -10.87 22.32
N SER A 16 1.87 -12.09 22.61
CA SER A 16 0.98 -13.20 22.98
C SER A 16 0.10 -12.87 24.20
N ASP A 17 0.62 -12.12 25.16
CA ASP A 17 -0.13 -11.69 26.36
C ASP A 17 -1.26 -10.71 26.00
N ASP A 18 -1.00 -9.80 25.05
CA ASP A 18 -1.97 -8.81 24.57
C ASP A 18 -3.10 -9.46 23.75
N MET A 19 -2.87 -10.64 23.18
CA MET A 19 -3.89 -11.38 22.42
C MET A 19 -5.02 -11.91 23.33
N LYS A 20 -4.84 -11.95 24.66
CA LYS A 20 -5.87 -12.37 25.64
C LYS A 20 -6.55 -13.70 25.28
N LYS A 21 -5.78 -14.69 24.80
CA LYS A 21 -6.23 -16.01 24.34
C LYS A 21 -7.12 -16.00 23.08
N ILE A 22 -7.25 -14.87 22.39
CA ILE A 22 -7.94 -14.81 21.09
C ILE A 22 -7.02 -15.43 20.03
N PRO A 23 -7.48 -16.43 19.24
CA PRO A 23 -6.71 -17.02 18.17
C PRO A 23 -6.38 -16.00 17.06
N HIS A 24 -5.12 -15.93 16.62
CA HIS A 24 -4.67 -15.05 15.54
C HIS A 24 -4.05 -15.85 14.38
N ALA A 25 -4.79 -16.04 13.29
CA ALA A 25 -4.29 -16.76 12.11
C ALA A 25 -3.44 -15.84 11.21
N PHE A 26 -2.60 -16.43 10.36
CA PHE A 26 -1.79 -15.71 9.37
C PHE A 26 -0.85 -14.64 9.97
N LEU A 27 -0.30 -14.90 11.17
CA LEU A 27 0.68 -14.05 11.83
C LEU A 27 1.99 -14.81 12.01
N GLY A 28 3.10 -14.27 11.51
CA GLY A 28 4.43 -14.89 11.69
C GLY A 28 4.62 -16.27 11.02
N PHE A 29 3.85 -16.57 9.98
CA PHE A 29 3.87 -17.86 9.26
C PHE A 29 4.79 -17.88 8.03
N LEU A 30 5.55 -16.82 7.75
CA LEU A 30 6.57 -16.79 6.70
C LEU A 30 7.96 -16.60 7.32
N ASP A 31 8.96 -17.29 6.81
CA ASP A 31 10.36 -17.00 7.16
C ASP A 31 10.91 -15.80 6.34
N SER A 32 12.15 -15.39 6.62
CA SER A 32 12.82 -14.31 5.88
C SER A 32 13.06 -14.59 4.39
N HIS A 33 12.96 -15.85 3.97
CA HIS A 33 13.17 -16.35 2.61
C HIS A 33 11.84 -16.56 1.84
N ASP A 34 10.71 -16.05 2.38
CA ASP A 34 9.35 -16.24 1.85
C ASP A 34 8.85 -17.71 1.92
N SER A 35 9.54 -18.59 2.67
CA SER A 35 9.09 -19.97 2.91
C SER A 35 7.99 -20.01 3.96
N TYR A 36 7.04 -20.92 3.77
CA TYR A 36 5.94 -21.13 4.71
C TYR A 36 6.43 -21.84 5.97
N LEU A 37 6.20 -21.20 7.11
CA LEU A 37 6.28 -21.78 8.43
C LEU A 37 4.91 -22.31 8.84
N PHE A 38 4.90 -23.37 9.64
CA PHE A 38 3.66 -23.95 10.16
C PHE A 38 2.94 -22.93 11.08
N ASP A 39 1.67 -22.64 10.79
CA ASP A 39 0.88 -21.65 11.54
C ASP A 39 0.52 -22.19 12.95
N PRO A 40 0.88 -21.51 14.05
CA PRO A 40 0.68 -21.99 15.41
C PRO A 40 -0.78 -21.99 15.91
N VAL A 41 -1.72 -21.29 15.26
CA VAL A 41 -3.17 -21.38 15.62
C VAL A 41 -3.74 -22.78 15.37
N ARG A 42 -3.03 -23.62 14.60
CA ARG A 42 -3.39 -25.00 14.27
C ARG A 42 -3.34 -25.98 15.44
N LYS A 43 -2.64 -25.66 16.55
CA LYS A 43 -2.53 -26.57 17.72
C LYS A 43 -3.84 -26.85 18.44
N ASN A 44 -4.84 -25.98 18.30
CA ASN A 44 -6.14 -26.13 18.99
C ASN A 44 -7.26 -26.70 18.11
N PHE A 45 -6.98 -27.01 16.83
CA PHE A 45 -7.96 -27.63 15.93
C PHE A 45 -7.64 -29.12 15.82
N ASN A 46 -8.28 -29.94 16.66
CA ASN A 46 -8.31 -31.39 16.48
C ASN A 46 -9.07 -31.72 15.19
N SER A 47 -8.38 -31.77 14.05
CA SER A 47 -8.89 -32.34 12.81
C SER A 47 -7.73 -32.58 11.85
N GLN A 48 -7.37 -33.86 11.70
CA GLN A 48 -6.42 -34.39 10.71
C GLN A 48 -6.73 -34.00 9.25
N THR A 49 -7.88 -33.37 9.00
CA THR A 49 -8.41 -33.03 7.68
C THR A 49 -7.88 -31.71 7.12
N ILE A 50 -7.40 -30.78 7.97
CA ILE A 50 -6.81 -29.51 7.51
C ILE A 50 -5.28 -29.61 7.41
N ASP A 51 -4.65 -30.45 8.24
CA ASP A 51 -3.19 -30.63 8.26
C ASP A 51 -2.63 -31.18 6.94
N SER A 52 -3.38 -32.05 6.24
CA SER A 52 -2.96 -32.60 4.94
C SER A 52 -3.02 -31.58 3.79
N MET A 53 -3.83 -30.53 3.92
CA MET A 53 -4.18 -29.65 2.79
C MET A 53 -3.17 -28.51 2.56
N ILE A 54 -2.37 -28.14 3.56
CA ILE A 54 -1.35 -27.09 3.42
C ILE A 54 0.05 -27.69 3.29
N VAL A 55 0.28 -28.89 3.84
CA VAL A 55 1.59 -29.58 3.77
C VAL A 55 1.88 -30.13 2.36
N GLN A 56 0.85 -30.43 1.56
CA GLN A 56 1.08 -31.01 0.22
C GLN A 56 1.45 -30.01 -0.89
N ASN A 57 1.26 -28.70 -0.68
CA ASN A 57 1.64 -27.68 -1.67
C ASN A 57 2.75 -26.77 -1.16
N VAL A 58 3.86 -27.37 -0.74
CA VAL A 58 5.17 -26.68 -0.71
C VAL A 58 5.62 -26.50 -2.16
N THR A 59 4.88 -25.69 -2.92
CA THR A 59 5.42 -25.08 -4.12
C THR A 59 6.26 -23.90 -3.66
N ASN A 60 7.43 -23.74 -4.26
CA ASN A 60 8.41 -22.68 -4.01
C ASN A 60 7.89 -21.29 -4.47
N THR A 61 6.61 -21.00 -4.23
CA THR A 61 5.84 -19.90 -4.78
C THR A 61 5.73 -18.80 -3.74
N ARG A 62 6.27 -17.63 -4.11
CA ARG A 62 6.23 -16.38 -3.35
C ARG A 62 4.82 -16.08 -2.82
N PHE A 63 4.69 -15.77 -1.53
CA PHE A 63 3.43 -15.34 -0.95
C PHE A 63 3.07 -13.93 -1.42
N ASP A 64 1.99 -13.82 -2.19
CA ASP A 64 1.50 -12.57 -2.74
C ASP A 64 0.02 -12.32 -2.39
N VAL A 65 -0.58 -11.28 -2.99
CA VAL A 65 -1.97 -10.91 -2.70
C VAL A 65 -2.96 -11.98 -3.15
N ARG A 66 -2.66 -12.73 -4.21
CA ARG A 66 -3.52 -13.80 -4.72
C ARG A 66 -3.48 -14.99 -3.77
N SER A 67 -2.27 -15.45 -3.45
CA SER A 67 -2.05 -16.50 -2.44
C SER A 67 -2.71 -16.16 -1.11
N TYR A 68 -2.69 -14.88 -0.71
CA TYR A 68 -3.41 -14.40 0.47
C TYR A 68 -4.92 -14.53 0.32
N VAL A 69 -5.51 -14.04 -0.77
CA VAL A 69 -6.96 -14.12 -0.99
C VAL A 69 -7.43 -15.58 -1.01
N ASP A 70 -6.74 -16.46 -1.72
CA ASP A 70 -7.10 -17.86 -1.86
C ASP A 70 -7.06 -18.56 -0.48
N LYS A 71 -5.93 -18.47 0.22
CA LYS A 71 -5.74 -19.12 1.53
C LYS A 71 -6.66 -18.58 2.61
N VAL A 72 -6.87 -17.27 2.66
CA VAL A 72 -7.76 -16.65 3.65
C VAL A 72 -9.22 -16.97 3.35
N THR A 73 -9.63 -16.98 2.08
CA THR A 73 -10.99 -17.36 1.70
C THR A 73 -11.27 -18.82 2.04
N GLU A 74 -10.33 -19.72 1.73
CA GLU A 74 -10.43 -21.14 2.09
C GLU A 74 -10.52 -21.32 3.61
N PHE A 75 -9.67 -20.63 4.38
CA PHE A 75 -9.72 -20.65 5.84
C PHE A 75 -11.08 -20.18 6.37
N ILE A 76 -11.58 -19.05 5.88
CA ILE A 76 -12.87 -18.47 6.31
C ILE A 76 -14.01 -19.45 6.06
N ASN A 77 -14.08 -20.04 4.86
CA ASN A 77 -15.15 -20.97 4.51
C ASN A 77 -15.14 -22.20 5.41
N LYS A 78 -13.99 -22.87 5.55
CA LYS A 78 -13.84 -24.05 6.42
C LYS A 78 -14.08 -23.73 7.89
N TYR A 79 -13.65 -22.56 8.35
CA TYR A 79 -13.86 -22.15 9.72
C TYR A 79 -15.35 -21.98 10.02
N PHE A 80 -16.12 -21.39 9.11
CA PHE A 80 -17.57 -21.26 9.28
C PHE A 80 -18.35 -22.57 9.13
N GLU A 81 -17.82 -23.58 8.43
CA GLU A 81 -18.41 -24.93 8.40
C GLU A 81 -18.43 -25.58 9.79
N VAL A 82 -17.35 -25.39 10.58
CA VAL A 82 -17.23 -25.94 11.94
C VAL A 82 -17.79 -24.99 13.00
N HIS A 83 -17.70 -23.69 12.77
CA HIS A 83 -18.02 -22.64 13.74
C HIS A 83 -19.00 -21.60 13.18
N ASN A 84 -20.22 -22.04 12.87
CA ASN A 84 -21.27 -21.23 12.24
C ASN A 84 -21.69 -19.96 13.02
N ASN A 85 -21.50 -19.94 14.35
CA ASN A 85 -21.84 -18.82 15.23
C ASN A 85 -20.65 -17.93 15.60
N SER A 86 -19.46 -18.18 15.04
CA SER A 86 -18.27 -17.38 15.31
C SER A 86 -18.24 -16.10 14.45
N ALA A 87 -17.38 -15.16 14.83
CA ALA A 87 -17.04 -14.00 14.03
C ALA A 87 -15.55 -14.04 13.66
N ILE A 88 -15.23 -13.77 12.39
CA ILE A 88 -13.85 -13.63 11.92
C ILE A 88 -13.56 -12.14 11.74
N ILE A 89 -12.50 -11.67 12.39
CA ILE A 89 -12.07 -10.27 12.32
C ILE A 89 -10.76 -10.20 11.54
N ILE A 90 -10.81 -9.61 10.35
CA ILE A 90 -9.61 -9.36 9.54
C ILE A 90 -9.06 -7.97 9.92
N CYS A 91 -7.94 -7.97 10.64
CA CYS A 91 -7.26 -6.76 11.07
C CYS A 91 -5.96 -6.54 10.28
N GLY A 92 -5.74 -5.35 9.73
CA GLY A 92 -4.48 -5.04 9.06
C GLY A 92 -4.40 -3.64 8.47
N GLY A 93 -3.18 -3.17 8.25
CA GLY A 93 -2.90 -1.87 7.63
C GLY A 93 -2.74 -1.90 6.12
N THR A 94 -2.59 -3.08 5.51
CA THR A 94 -2.33 -3.19 4.06
C THR A 94 -3.65 -3.06 3.28
N CYS A 95 -4.09 -1.83 3.01
CA CYS A 95 -5.38 -1.55 2.37
C CYS A 95 -5.57 -2.27 1.02
N TYR A 96 -4.49 -2.57 0.30
CA TYR A 96 -4.55 -3.34 -0.95
C TYR A 96 -5.01 -4.79 -0.71
N TYR A 97 -4.51 -5.46 0.34
CA TYR A 97 -4.91 -6.82 0.68
C TYR A 97 -6.35 -6.82 1.23
N ALA A 98 -6.68 -5.83 2.07
CA ALA A 98 -8.04 -5.63 2.57
C ALA A 98 -9.06 -5.41 1.43
N GLN A 99 -8.72 -4.62 0.42
CA GLN A 99 -9.55 -4.45 -0.77
C GLN A 99 -9.72 -5.78 -1.52
N SER A 100 -8.64 -6.54 -1.69
CA SER A 100 -8.65 -7.77 -2.49
C SER A 100 -9.46 -8.90 -1.86
N ILE A 101 -9.47 -8.99 -0.53
CA ILE A 101 -10.31 -9.96 0.20
C ILE A 101 -11.76 -9.50 0.29
N LEU A 102 -12.02 -8.17 0.38
CA LEU A 102 -13.37 -7.62 0.50
C LEU A 102 -14.16 -7.71 -0.81
N PHE A 103 -13.52 -7.39 -1.95
CA PHE A 103 -14.18 -7.29 -3.24
C PHE A 103 -13.72 -8.39 -4.20
N ASP A 104 -14.68 -9.04 -4.83
CA ASP A 104 -14.43 -9.99 -5.89
C ASP A 104 -14.04 -9.27 -7.19
N ASN A 105 -13.23 -9.93 -8.03
CA ASN A 105 -12.74 -9.41 -9.32
C ASN A 105 -11.89 -8.11 -9.26
N THR A 106 -11.34 -7.74 -8.10
CA THR A 106 -10.38 -6.62 -8.03
C THR A 106 -8.97 -7.01 -8.45
N LEU A 107 -8.66 -8.30 -8.34
CA LEU A 107 -7.51 -8.93 -8.98
C LEU A 107 -8.01 -9.39 -10.34
N VAL A 108 -7.43 -8.84 -11.42
CA VAL A 108 -7.75 -9.28 -12.79
C VAL A 108 -7.61 -10.79 -12.83
N SER A 109 -8.70 -11.49 -13.14
CA SER A 109 -8.81 -12.94 -13.18
C SER A 109 -7.74 -13.51 -14.11
N GLU A 110 -6.75 -14.16 -13.51
CA GLU A 110 -5.70 -14.90 -14.19
C GLU A 110 -6.12 -16.37 -14.11
N ASP A 111 -6.76 -16.91 -15.16
CA ASP A 111 -6.87 -18.36 -15.29
C ASP A 111 -5.48 -19.00 -15.34
N ASN A 112 -5.42 -20.22 -14.84
CA ASN A 112 -4.22 -20.94 -14.44
C ASN A 112 -3.08 -20.95 -15.47
N ASN A 113 -1.88 -21.05 -14.90
CA ASN A 113 -0.59 -21.34 -15.51
C ASN A 113 0.30 -20.16 -15.86
N GLU A 114 1.54 -20.36 -15.40
CA GLU A 114 2.79 -19.68 -15.72
C GLU A 114 3.08 -18.37 -15.00
N THR A 115 3.92 -18.56 -13.98
CA THR A 115 5.06 -17.72 -13.61
C THR A 115 4.76 -16.24 -13.53
N SER A 116 4.80 -15.73 -12.30
CA SER A 116 5.38 -14.41 -12.09
C SER A 116 6.64 -14.35 -12.92
N SER A 117 6.58 -13.68 -14.07
CA SER A 117 7.76 -13.26 -14.79
C SER A 117 8.57 -12.56 -13.72
N THR A 118 9.69 -13.20 -13.36
CA THR A 118 10.85 -12.47 -12.89
C THR A 118 10.98 -11.23 -13.78
N PRO A 119 11.43 -10.08 -13.26
CA PRO A 119 11.87 -9.04 -14.17
C PRO A 119 12.96 -9.69 -15.02
N SER A 120 12.62 -10.17 -16.21
CA SER A 120 13.62 -10.45 -17.21
C SER A 120 14.32 -9.11 -17.37
N ASP A 121 15.64 -9.18 -17.25
CA ASP A 121 16.57 -8.06 -17.46
C ASP A 121 16.57 -7.60 -18.92
N GLU A 122 15.41 -7.65 -19.60
CA GLU A 122 15.17 -6.84 -20.78
C GLU A 122 15.01 -5.40 -20.29
N ASP A 123 16.13 -4.70 -20.37
CA ASP A 123 16.34 -3.26 -20.17
C ASP A 123 15.53 -2.40 -21.15
N ASN A 124 14.30 -2.79 -21.49
CA ASN A 124 13.42 -1.98 -22.32
C ASN A 124 13.23 -0.62 -21.63
N ALA A 125 13.42 0.43 -22.40
CA ALA A 125 13.28 1.80 -21.91
C ALA A 125 11.83 1.99 -21.45
N GLY A 126 11.62 2.81 -20.40
CA GLY A 126 10.26 3.03 -19.87
C GLY A 126 9.31 3.60 -20.93
N ASP A 127 9.86 4.34 -21.89
CA ASP A 127 9.14 4.92 -23.00
C ASP A 127 8.68 3.87 -24.02
N GLU A 128 9.48 2.82 -24.29
CA GLU A 128 9.11 1.74 -25.21
C GLU A 128 7.91 0.94 -24.70
N LEU A 129 7.91 0.61 -23.39
CA LEU A 129 6.78 -0.07 -22.75
C LEU A 129 5.52 0.79 -22.77
N TRP A 130 5.68 2.10 -22.62
CA TRP A 130 4.56 3.02 -22.69
C TRP A 130 4.00 3.09 -24.12
N ASP A 131 4.87 3.19 -25.13
CA ASP A 131 4.47 3.22 -26.54
C ASP A 131 3.79 1.91 -26.97
N GLU A 132 4.28 0.75 -26.51
CA GLU A 132 3.62 -0.54 -26.73
C GLU A 132 2.21 -0.53 -26.14
N LEU A 133 2.07 -0.11 -24.88
CA LEU A 133 0.76 -0.04 -24.23
C LEU A 133 -0.15 1.00 -24.89
N ASN A 134 0.37 2.13 -25.36
CA ASN A 134 -0.40 3.18 -26.02
C ASN A 134 -0.91 2.74 -27.39
N LYS A 135 -0.19 1.88 -28.11
CA LYS A 135 -0.68 1.24 -29.35
C LYS A 135 -1.82 0.25 -29.09
N ILE A 136 -1.77 -0.46 -27.95
CA ILE A 136 -2.77 -1.46 -27.57
C ILE A 136 -4.03 -0.80 -26.99
N ASP A 137 -3.85 0.09 -26.01
CA ASP A 137 -4.92 0.69 -25.21
C ASP A 137 -4.51 2.12 -24.80
N PRO A 138 -4.80 3.14 -25.65
CA PRO A 138 -4.48 4.54 -25.33
C PRO A 138 -5.20 5.04 -24.07
N GLN A 139 -6.41 4.52 -23.81
CA GLN A 139 -7.23 4.95 -22.68
C GLN A 139 -6.59 4.56 -21.36
N ILE A 140 -6.00 3.37 -21.25
CA ILE A 140 -5.27 2.95 -20.05
C ILE A 140 -3.86 3.56 -20.01
N ALA A 141 -3.16 3.64 -21.15
CA ALA A 141 -1.80 4.19 -21.24
C ALA A 141 -1.73 5.63 -20.73
N SER A 142 -2.75 6.45 -21.04
CA SER A 142 -2.87 7.84 -20.57
C SER A 142 -2.84 7.96 -19.02
N ARG A 143 -3.21 6.91 -18.30
CA ARG A 143 -3.30 6.90 -16.83
C ARG A 143 -1.97 6.61 -16.12
N TYR A 144 -0.97 6.11 -16.84
CA TYR A 144 0.31 5.68 -16.28
C TYR A 144 1.47 6.47 -16.87
N HIS A 145 2.47 6.73 -16.03
CA HIS A 145 3.71 7.40 -16.43
C HIS A 145 4.69 6.36 -17.02
N PRO A 146 5.48 6.68 -18.06
CA PRO A 146 6.48 5.78 -18.65
C PRO A 146 7.44 5.12 -17.63
N ASN A 147 7.89 5.88 -16.64
CA ASN A 147 8.69 5.36 -15.52
C ASN A 147 8.01 4.27 -14.65
N ASP A 148 6.70 4.06 -14.73
CA ASP A 148 6.00 2.99 -13.98
C ASP A 148 6.13 1.63 -14.71
N LYS A 149 7.36 1.25 -15.06
CA LYS A 149 7.71 0.07 -15.89
C LYS A 149 6.99 -1.18 -15.41
N ARG A 150 6.94 -1.40 -14.09
CA ARG A 150 6.30 -2.57 -13.48
C ARG A 150 4.81 -2.65 -13.81
N ARG A 151 4.08 -1.53 -13.75
CA ARG A 151 2.65 -1.52 -14.06
C ARG A 151 2.39 -1.59 -15.55
N LEU A 152 3.21 -0.91 -16.36
CA LEU A 152 3.10 -0.97 -17.83
C LEU A 152 3.26 -2.41 -18.33
N ARG A 153 4.32 -3.12 -17.90
CA ARG A 153 4.51 -4.55 -18.22
C ARG A 153 3.29 -5.38 -17.83
N ARG A 154 2.79 -5.21 -16.61
CA ARG A 154 1.61 -5.96 -16.13
C ARG A 154 0.36 -5.69 -16.98
N LEU A 155 0.13 -4.46 -17.42
CA LEU A 155 -1.02 -4.14 -18.28
C LEU A 155 -0.90 -4.80 -19.66
N ILE A 156 0.32 -4.82 -20.22
CA ILE A 156 0.62 -5.51 -21.48
C ILE A 156 0.43 -7.02 -21.31
N GLU A 157 0.91 -7.61 -20.22
CA GLU A 157 0.73 -9.04 -19.91
C GLU A 157 -0.76 -9.40 -19.80
N ILE A 158 -1.57 -8.58 -19.11
CA ILE A 158 -3.03 -8.76 -19.01
C ILE A 158 -3.66 -8.81 -20.41
N TYR A 159 -3.29 -7.88 -21.30
CA TYR A 159 -3.78 -7.87 -22.67
C TYR A 159 -3.32 -9.12 -23.45
N LYS A 160 -2.04 -9.48 -23.35
CA LYS A 160 -1.46 -10.63 -24.05
C LYS A 160 -2.18 -11.93 -23.66
N LYS A 161 -2.53 -12.09 -22.38
CA LYS A 161 -3.21 -13.26 -21.83
C LYS A 161 -4.71 -13.30 -22.12
N ASN A 162 -5.44 -12.22 -21.79
CA ASN A 162 -6.90 -12.21 -21.86
C ASN A 162 -7.44 -11.80 -23.23
N LYS A 163 -6.58 -11.28 -24.12
CA LYS A 163 -6.93 -10.68 -25.42
C LYS A 163 -8.04 -9.62 -25.33
N LYS A 164 -8.22 -9.05 -24.14
CA LYS A 164 -9.17 -7.98 -23.83
C LYS A 164 -8.40 -6.76 -23.39
N LEU A 165 -8.87 -5.58 -23.80
CA LEU A 165 -8.26 -4.31 -23.42
C LEU A 165 -8.28 -4.17 -21.89
N PRO A 166 -7.17 -3.81 -21.24
CA PRO A 166 -7.16 -3.58 -19.80
C PRO A 166 -8.18 -2.51 -19.39
N SER A 167 -8.36 -1.46 -20.19
CA SER A 167 -9.39 -0.44 -19.98
C SER A 167 -10.80 -1.01 -19.88
N ASP A 168 -11.16 -1.98 -20.73
CA ASP A 168 -12.46 -2.65 -20.70
C ASP A 168 -12.61 -3.51 -19.45
N ILE A 169 -11.56 -4.23 -19.07
CA ILE A 169 -11.55 -5.03 -17.84
C ILE A 169 -11.79 -4.13 -16.62
N TYR A 170 -11.06 -3.00 -16.53
CA TYR A 170 -11.22 -2.04 -15.44
C TYR A 170 -12.52 -1.23 -15.51
N SER A 171 -13.12 -1.10 -16.69
CA SER A 171 -14.39 -0.39 -16.90
C SER A 171 -15.61 -1.30 -16.71
N SER A 172 -15.42 -2.63 -16.72
CA SER A 172 -16.44 -3.60 -16.32
C SER A 172 -16.71 -3.45 -14.81
N LYS A 173 -17.59 -2.50 -14.46
CA LYS A 173 -17.93 -2.08 -13.10
C LYS A 173 -18.78 -3.10 -12.33
N ASN A 174 -18.57 -4.39 -12.54
CA ASN A 174 -19.24 -5.44 -11.76
C ASN A 174 -18.51 -5.66 -10.43
N VAL A 175 -18.45 -4.61 -9.62
CA VAL A 175 -17.93 -4.71 -8.25
C VAL A 175 -18.90 -5.57 -7.45
N LYS A 176 -18.40 -6.63 -6.83
CA LYS A 176 -19.16 -7.52 -5.95
C LYS A 176 -18.37 -7.72 -4.66
N LEU A 177 -19.06 -7.89 -3.54
CA LEU A 177 -18.42 -8.35 -2.31
C LEU A 177 -18.10 -9.84 -2.44
N ARG A 178 -16.95 -10.25 -1.91
CA ARG A 178 -16.52 -11.66 -1.93
C ARG A 178 -17.37 -12.53 -0.99
N PHE A 179 -17.81 -11.95 0.12
CA PHE A 179 -18.64 -12.61 1.13
C PHE A 179 -20.07 -12.04 1.12
N PRO A 180 -21.05 -12.77 1.68
CA PRO A 180 -22.43 -12.28 1.79
C PRO A 180 -22.47 -10.90 2.43
N ARG A 181 -23.14 -9.96 1.75
CA ARG A 181 -23.22 -8.54 2.16
C ARG A 181 -23.86 -8.38 3.54
N GLU A 182 -24.77 -9.29 3.91
CA GLU A 182 -25.50 -9.28 5.17
C GLU A 182 -24.61 -9.61 6.36
N LYS A 183 -23.47 -10.28 6.10
CA LYS A 183 -22.51 -10.74 7.11
C LYS A 183 -21.16 -10.03 7.00
N THR A 184 -21.06 -9.03 6.13
CA THR A 184 -19.81 -8.31 5.85
C THR A 184 -19.87 -6.92 6.43
N PHE A 185 -18.94 -6.61 7.33
CA PHE A 185 -18.83 -5.32 8.01
C PHE A 185 -17.40 -4.79 7.88
N VAL A 186 -17.26 -3.47 7.82
CA VAL A 186 -15.96 -2.80 7.79
C VAL A 186 -15.95 -1.66 8.80
N LEU A 187 -14.96 -1.72 9.67
CA LEU A 187 -14.65 -0.69 10.65
C LEU A 187 -13.33 -0.02 10.27
N CYS A 188 -13.37 1.27 9.99
CA CYS A 188 -12.20 2.09 9.80
C CYS A 188 -11.97 2.99 11.01
N LEU A 189 -10.87 2.76 11.72
CA LEU A 189 -10.39 3.69 12.74
C LEU A 189 -9.62 4.82 12.07
N TRP A 190 -10.13 6.04 12.23
CA TRP A 190 -9.53 7.26 11.71
C TRP A 190 -9.14 8.17 12.87
N LEU A 191 -8.13 9.00 12.65
CA LEU A 191 -7.68 9.98 13.63
C LEU A 191 -7.23 11.24 12.88
N PRO A 192 -7.49 12.45 13.41
CA PRO A 192 -6.99 13.69 12.82
C PRO A 192 -5.48 13.64 12.61
N ARG A 193 -5.02 14.15 11.46
CA ARG A 193 -3.63 14.00 11.00
C ARG A 193 -2.58 14.46 12.01
N GLU A 194 -2.83 15.59 12.68
CA GLU A 194 -1.90 16.12 13.68
C GLU A 194 -1.71 15.17 14.86
N GLN A 195 -2.82 14.65 15.40
CA GLN A 195 -2.82 13.69 16.49
C GLN A 195 -2.17 12.36 16.04
N LEU A 196 -2.52 11.89 14.84
CA LEU A 196 -1.93 10.68 14.26
C LEU A 196 -0.42 10.81 14.11
N TYR A 197 0.09 11.92 13.59
CA TYR A 197 1.53 12.11 13.42
C TYR A 197 2.27 12.18 14.75
N LYS A 198 1.68 12.81 15.77
CA LYS A 198 2.23 12.81 17.12
C LYS A 198 2.35 11.39 17.65
N SER A 199 1.25 10.61 17.60
CA SER A 199 1.25 9.21 18.06
C SER A 199 2.21 8.32 17.26
N LEU A 200 2.31 8.49 15.94
CA LEU A 200 3.24 7.72 15.10
C LEU A 200 4.70 8.04 15.43
N ASN A 201 5.04 9.31 15.67
CA ASN A 201 6.39 9.70 16.05
C ASN A 201 6.77 9.11 17.41
N SER A 202 5.90 9.29 18.42
CA SER A 202 6.10 8.73 19.76
C SER A 202 6.19 7.20 19.73
N ARG A 203 5.42 6.54 18.85
CA ARG A 203 5.51 5.09 18.67
C ARG A 203 6.88 4.65 18.15
N VAL A 204 7.47 5.38 17.20
CA VAL A 204 8.84 5.07 16.73
C VAL A 204 9.85 5.26 17.84
N ASP A 205 9.72 6.30 18.67
CA ASP A 205 10.59 6.50 19.83
C ASP A 205 10.47 5.33 20.82
N LEU A 206 9.25 4.86 21.08
CA LEU A 206 9.01 3.67 21.90
C LEU A 206 9.60 2.39 21.27
N MET A 207 9.53 2.23 19.95
CA MET A 207 10.14 1.07 19.27
C MET A 207 11.66 1.07 19.45
N VAL A 208 12.31 2.23 19.31
CA VAL A 208 13.76 2.37 19.55
C VAL A 208 14.09 1.97 20.98
N ASN A 209 13.35 2.49 21.97
CA ASN A 209 13.52 2.14 23.38
C ASN A 209 13.28 0.65 23.69
N LYS A 210 12.42 -0.01 22.91
CA LYS A 210 12.15 -1.45 23.03
C LYS A 210 13.20 -2.34 22.38
N GLY A 211 14.22 -1.78 21.74
CA GLY A 211 15.31 -2.56 21.10
C GLY A 211 15.15 -2.75 19.59
N LEU A 212 14.44 -1.86 18.89
CA LEU A 212 14.32 -1.90 17.42
C LEU A 212 15.69 -1.99 16.72
N LEU A 213 16.71 -1.29 17.22
CA LEU A 213 18.04 -1.28 16.61
C LEU A 213 18.73 -2.63 16.73
N SER A 214 18.69 -3.24 17.92
CA SER A 214 19.24 -4.58 18.17
C SER A 214 18.53 -5.62 17.30
N GLU A 215 17.21 -5.55 17.19
CA GLU A 215 16.42 -6.43 16.34
C GLU A 215 16.84 -6.34 14.85
N VAL A 216 17.06 -5.13 14.36
CA VAL A 216 17.50 -4.90 12.96
C VAL A 216 18.93 -5.37 12.75
N GLU A 217 19.83 -5.08 13.68
CA GLU A 217 21.24 -5.50 13.61
C GLU A 217 21.36 -7.03 13.58
N GLU A 218 20.68 -7.73 14.48
CA GLU A 218 20.66 -9.19 14.51
C GLU A 218 20.08 -9.79 13.24
N PHE A 219 19.01 -9.20 12.72
CA PHE A 219 18.41 -9.64 11.46
C PHE A 219 19.36 -9.44 10.28
N GLN A 220 20.04 -8.30 10.19
CA GLN A 220 21.02 -8.04 9.13
C GLN A 220 22.17 -9.03 9.22
N LYS A 221 22.78 -9.21 10.40
CA LYS A 221 23.90 -10.17 10.62
C LYS A 221 23.53 -11.60 10.21
N ARG A 222 22.34 -12.07 10.59
CA ARG A 222 21.88 -13.43 10.25
C ARG A 222 21.66 -13.65 8.76
N ASN A 223 21.39 -12.57 8.03
CA ASN A 223 21.13 -12.59 6.59
C ASN A 223 22.26 -11.89 5.80
N GLU A 224 23.44 -11.74 6.38
CA GLU A 224 24.62 -11.24 5.66
C GLU A 224 25.00 -12.24 4.56
N GLY A 225 25.17 -11.74 3.34
CA GLY A 225 25.52 -12.57 2.18
C GLY A 225 24.35 -13.31 1.51
N SER A 226 23.15 -13.34 2.12
CA SER A 226 21.95 -13.80 1.42
C SER A 226 21.38 -12.67 0.57
N ASN A 227 21.26 -12.90 -0.74
CA ASN A 227 20.58 -11.97 -1.65
C ASN A 227 19.06 -12.12 -1.46
N LEU A 228 18.58 -11.70 -0.29
CA LEU A 228 17.15 -11.69 0.04
C LEU A 228 16.44 -10.72 -0.90
N GLN A 229 15.96 -11.20 -2.03
CA GLN A 229 15.03 -10.47 -2.90
C GLN A 229 13.58 -10.53 -2.36
N THR A 230 13.43 -10.72 -1.05
CA THR A 230 12.16 -10.97 -0.39
C THR A 230 11.50 -9.66 0.06
N SER A 231 10.18 -9.71 0.22
CA SER A 231 9.38 -8.50 0.48
C SER A 231 9.63 -7.90 1.87
N ILE A 232 10.27 -8.64 2.79
CA ILE A 232 10.62 -8.17 4.13
C ILE A 232 11.62 -7.01 4.11
N ASN A 233 12.52 -6.97 3.11
CA ASN A 233 13.52 -5.90 2.96
C ASN A 233 12.93 -4.52 2.66
N GLU A 234 11.67 -4.48 2.22
CA GLU A 234 10.94 -3.23 1.96
C GLU A 234 10.30 -2.63 3.23
N ALA A 235 10.36 -3.33 4.36
CA ALA A 235 9.75 -2.91 5.61
C ALA A 235 10.35 -1.58 6.10
N ILE A 236 9.45 -0.68 6.55
CA ILE A 236 9.83 0.60 7.17
C ILE A 236 10.49 0.29 8.50
N GLY A 237 11.72 0.76 8.68
CA GLY A 237 12.61 0.40 9.78
C GLY A 237 13.81 -0.39 9.30
N LEU A 238 13.68 -1.24 8.28
CA LEU A 238 14.79 -2.11 7.86
C LEU A 238 15.65 -1.43 6.81
N LYS A 239 15.02 -0.84 5.79
CA LYS A 239 15.71 -0.14 4.70
C LYS A 239 16.35 1.19 5.13
N GLU A 240 15.76 1.87 6.11
CA GLU A 240 16.28 3.13 6.65
C GLU A 240 17.54 2.91 7.52
N PHE A 241 17.73 1.71 8.06
CA PHE A 241 18.94 1.30 8.78
C PHE A 241 19.84 0.38 7.94
N LYS A 242 19.60 0.27 6.64
CA LYS A 242 20.43 -0.55 5.75
C LYS A 242 21.84 0.03 5.70
N GLY A 243 22.85 -0.81 5.95
CA GLY A 243 24.25 -0.40 5.93
C GLY A 243 24.74 0.28 7.22
N LEU A 244 23.83 0.61 8.15
CA LEU A 244 24.20 1.27 9.41
C LEU A 244 25.14 0.39 10.26
N PHE A 245 24.94 -0.92 10.22
CA PHE A 245 25.69 -1.90 11.01
C PHE A 245 26.82 -2.59 10.22
N THR A 246 27.04 -2.22 8.96
CA THR A 246 28.05 -2.85 8.09
C THR A 246 29.48 -2.41 8.43
N TYR A 247 29.64 -1.21 8.98
CA TYR A 247 30.95 -0.66 9.33
C TYR A 247 31.12 -0.71 10.85
N LYS A 248 31.99 -1.61 11.32
CA LYS A 248 32.29 -1.77 12.75
C LYS A 248 33.15 -0.63 13.32
N ASP A 249 33.78 0.18 12.45
CA ASP A 249 34.79 1.17 12.82
C ASP A 249 34.34 2.62 12.54
N ILE A 250 33.03 2.91 12.52
CA ILE A 250 32.56 4.29 12.41
C ILE A 250 32.85 5.05 13.71
N PRO A 251 33.44 6.26 13.68
CA PRO A 251 33.56 7.11 14.85
C PRO A 251 32.21 7.30 15.57
N SER A 252 32.22 7.30 16.89
CA SER A 252 30.99 7.32 17.70
C SER A 252 30.04 8.46 17.36
N GLU A 253 30.57 9.65 17.05
CA GLU A 253 29.76 10.82 16.66
C GLU A 253 29.07 10.64 15.31
N GLU A 254 29.79 10.11 14.32
CA GLU A 254 29.24 9.86 12.98
C GLU A 254 28.17 8.75 13.02
N PHE A 255 28.41 7.70 13.80
CA PHE A 255 27.40 6.65 14.02
C PHE A 255 26.11 7.22 14.64
N GLN A 256 26.24 8.09 15.65
CA GLN A 256 25.09 8.73 16.27
C GLN A 256 24.34 9.65 15.29
N ALA A 257 25.05 10.38 14.45
CA ALA A 257 24.43 11.22 13.42
C ALA A 257 23.65 10.39 12.38
N LEU A 258 24.23 9.28 11.91
CA LEU A 258 23.58 8.34 10.99
C LEU A 258 22.37 7.68 11.62
N LEU A 259 22.48 7.24 12.88
CA LEU A 259 21.37 6.66 13.64
C LEU A 259 20.20 7.64 13.77
N GLN A 260 20.46 8.88 14.18
CA GLN A 260 19.43 9.91 14.28
C GLN A 260 18.79 10.22 12.93
N SER A 261 19.57 10.22 11.85
CA SER A 261 19.07 10.37 10.48
C SER A 261 18.13 9.22 10.10
N GLY A 262 18.53 7.97 10.35
CA GLY A 262 17.71 6.78 10.12
C GLY A 262 16.39 6.83 10.89
N ILE A 263 16.42 7.19 12.18
CA ILE A 263 15.20 7.35 12.99
C ILE A 263 14.28 8.44 12.42
N LYS A 264 14.83 9.58 11.99
CA LYS A 264 14.05 10.65 11.33
C LYS A 264 13.40 10.13 10.04
N GLN A 265 14.11 9.30 9.28
CA GLN A 265 13.62 8.70 8.04
C GLN A 265 12.51 7.68 8.30
N VAL A 266 12.65 6.82 9.31
CA VAL A 266 11.60 5.88 9.77
C VAL A 266 10.34 6.65 10.16
N LYS A 267 10.46 7.71 10.95
CA LYS A 267 9.31 8.58 11.31
C LYS A 267 8.66 9.17 10.06
N SER A 268 9.45 9.71 9.13
CA SER A 268 8.96 10.28 7.87
C SER A 268 8.21 9.28 7.00
N ASN A 269 8.79 8.09 6.80
CA ASN A 269 8.22 7.04 5.98
C ASN A 269 6.99 6.41 6.64
N THR A 270 6.95 6.30 7.97
CA THR A 270 5.75 5.91 8.73
C THR A 270 4.59 6.88 8.48
N ARG A 271 4.83 8.20 8.53
CA ARG A 271 3.79 9.21 8.21
C ARG A 271 3.38 9.17 6.74
N ARG A 272 4.31 8.92 5.82
CA ARG A 272 4.02 8.75 4.39
C ARG A 272 3.13 7.53 4.15
N TYR A 273 3.41 6.42 4.84
CA TYR A 273 2.61 5.21 4.75
C TYR A 273 1.19 5.42 5.29
N ALA A 274 1.05 6.07 6.45
CA ALA A 274 -0.27 6.44 6.99
C ALA A 274 -1.11 7.30 6.01
N ARG A 275 -0.48 8.30 5.37
CA ARG A 275 -1.15 9.09 4.31
C ARG A 275 -1.53 8.24 3.10
N GLN A 276 -0.71 7.26 2.73
CA GLN A 276 -1.01 6.37 1.62
C GLN A 276 -2.21 5.47 1.95
N GLN A 277 -2.30 4.95 3.18
CA GLN A 277 -3.45 4.17 3.66
C GLN A 277 -4.73 5.01 3.63
N GLU A 278 -4.68 6.23 4.18
CA GLU A 278 -5.81 7.18 4.15
C GLU A 278 -6.26 7.46 2.71
N ARG A 279 -5.32 7.79 1.82
CA ARG A 279 -5.61 8.01 0.40
C ARG A 279 -6.20 6.77 -0.26
N TRP A 280 -5.72 5.57 0.05
CA TRP A 280 -6.24 4.33 -0.53
C TRP A 280 -7.68 4.09 -0.10
N LEU A 281 -7.96 4.24 1.18
CA LEU A 281 -9.29 4.07 1.73
C LEU A 281 -10.30 4.99 1.04
N PHE A 282 -10.05 6.30 1.04
CA PHE A 282 -11.01 7.28 0.51
C PHE A 282 -11.07 7.33 -1.02
N ASN A 283 -9.97 7.02 -1.72
CA ASN A 283 -9.96 7.09 -3.19
C ASN A 283 -10.26 5.77 -3.90
N ARG A 284 -10.14 4.63 -3.22
CA ARG A 284 -10.37 3.31 -3.81
C ARG A 284 -11.48 2.56 -3.11
N ILE A 285 -11.32 2.24 -1.83
CA ILE A 285 -12.31 1.43 -1.09
C ILE A 285 -13.65 2.15 -1.05
N GLN A 286 -13.69 3.42 -0.62
CA GLN A 286 -14.93 4.22 -0.60
C GLN A 286 -15.56 4.32 -2.00
N THR A 287 -14.76 4.48 -3.05
CA THR A 287 -15.26 4.51 -4.44
C THR A 287 -15.89 3.19 -4.87
N LEU A 288 -15.27 2.07 -4.53
CA LEU A 288 -15.86 0.75 -4.78
C LEU A 288 -17.15 0.56 -3.99
N LEU A 289 -17.18 0.99 -2.72
CA LEU A 289 -18.39 0.93 -1.88
C LEU A 289 -19.53 1.78 -2.43
N TYR A 290 -19.25 3.00 -2.86
CA TYR A 290 -20.25 3.88 -3.47
C TYR A 290 -20.82 3.26 -4.76
N HIS A 291 -19.98 2.61 -5.56
CA HIS A 291 -20.42 1.95 -6.80
C HIS A 291 -21.17 0.64 -6.60
N LEU A 292 -21.12 0.00 -5.41
CA LEU A 292 -21.98 -1.15 -5.11
C LEU A 292 -23.48 -0.78 -5.18
N LYS A 293 -23.83 0.51 -4.98
CA LYS A 293 -25.22 1.03 -5.02
C LYS A 293 -26.23 0.17 -4.25
N ASP A 294 -25.81 -0.36 -3.11
CA ASP A 294 -26.61 -1.31 -2.32
C ASP A 294 -27.05 -0.65 -1.01
N SER A 295 -28.34 -0.35 -0.92
CA SER A 295 -28.92 0.28 0.27
C SER A 295 -28.81 -0.59 1.52
N PHE A 296 -28.69 -1.91 1.37
CA PHE A 296 -28.59 -2.85 2.49
C PHE A 296 -27.32 -2.63 3.32
N ILE A 297 -26.22 -2.26 2.66
CA ILE A 297 -24.92 -2.13 3.31
C ILE A 297 -24.59 -0.70 3.76
N SER A 298 -25.53 0.23 3.62
CA SER A 298 -25.35 1.65 3.98
C SER A 298 -24.79 1.85 5.39
N HIS A 299 -25.10 0.96 6.33
CA HIS A 299 -24.66 1.02 7.73
C HIS A 299 -23.52 0.07 8.10
N HIS A 300 -23.08 -0.81 7.18
CA HIS A 300 -22.07 -1.83 7.46
C HIS A 300 -20.62 -1.31 7.34
N PHE A 301 -20.45 -0.14 6.72
CA PHE A 301 -19.14 0.43 6.40
C PHE A 301 -18.93 1.75 7.17
N MET A 302 -18.34 1.63 8.35
CA MET A 302 -18.22 2.74 9.31
C MET A 302 -16.79 3.28 9.36
N ARG A 303 -16.65 4.59 9.37
CA ARG A 303 -15.45 5.32 9.79
C ARG A 303 -15.70 5.88 11.17
N ILE A 304 -14.75 5.70 12.08
CA ILE A 304 -14.85 6.13 13.47
C ILE A 304 -13.69 7.06 13.77
N ASP A 305 -13.98 8.24 14.32
CA ASP A 305 -12.95 9.08 14.93
C ASP A 305 -12.49 8.47 16.26
N SER A 306 -11.35 7.80 16.20
CA SER A 306 -10.71 7.12 17.32
C SER A 306 -10.25 8.05 18.44
N SER A 307 -10.22 9.37 18.23
CA SER A 307 -9.92 10.32 19.32
C SER A 307 -10.97 10.25 20.44
N HIS A 308 -12.21 9.85 20.10
CA HIS A 308 -13.32 9.67 21.04
C HIS A 308 -13.35 8.29 21.71
N LEU A 309 -12.52 7.34 21.28
CA LEU A 309 -12.51 5.95 21.78
C LEU A 309 -11.62 5.74 23.01
N LYS A 310 -11.19 6.81 23.68
CA LYS A 310 -10.45 6.71 24.95
C LYS A 310 -11.35 6.31 26.13
N GLU A 311 -12.65 6.57 26.00
CA GLU A 311 -13.63 6.30 27.05
C GLU A 311 -14.36 4.98 26.77
N LEU A 312 -14.42 4.12 27.78
CA LEU A 312 -15.09 2.81 27.69
C LEU A 312 -16.58 2.94 27.30
N ALA A 313 -17.23 4.03 27.73
CA ALA A 313 -18.62 4.32 27.39
C ALA A 313 -18.82 4.50 25.87
N ASN A 314 -17.90 5.18 25.18
CA ASN A 314 -17.97 5.39 23.73
C ASN A 314 -17.69 4.10 22.96
N ILE A 315 -16.78 3.25 23.47
CA ILE A 315 -16.55 1.91 22.92
C ILE A 315 -17.82 1.06 23.04
N SER A 316 -18.47 1.05 24.21
CA SER A 316 -19.71 0.28 24.42
C SER A 316 -20.84 0.74 23.48
N LYS A 317 -21.04 2.06 23.37
CA LYS A 317 -22.02 2.64 22.42
C LYS A 317 -21.71 2.27 20.97
N LEU A 318 -20.44 2.34 20.57
CA LEU A 318 -20.01 1.96 19.23
C LEU A 318 -20.30 0.48 18.96
N VAL A 319 -19.95 -0.41 19.88
CA VAL A 319 -20.20 -1.84 19.77
C VAL A 319 -21.70 -2.11 19.65
N HIS A 320 -22.51 -1.45 20.47
CA HIS A 320 -23.97 -1.53 20.36
C HIS A 320 -24.49 -1.03 19.01
N ALA A 321 -24.02 0.12 18.53
CA ALA A 321 -24.40 0.66 17.22
C ALA A 321 -24.01 -0.29 16.09
N PHE A 322 -22.82 -0.88 16.17
CA PHE A 322 -22.30 -1.84 15.19
C PHE A 322 -23.14 -3.12 15.13
N PHE A 323 -23.48 -3.72 16.27
CA PHE A 323 -24.25 -4.96 16.31
C PHE A 323 -25.76 -4.76 16.09
N SER A 324 -26.31 -3.63 16.50
CA SER A 324 -27.75 -3.37 16.37
C SER A 324 -28.14 -2.90 14.97
N ILE A 325 -27.16 -2.50 14.13
CA ILE A 325 -27.39 -1.86 12.82
C ILE A 325 -28.37 -0.68 12.95
N LYS A 326 -28.52 -0.12 14.16
CA LYS A 326 -29.42 0.99 14.42
C LYS A 326 -28.71 2.28 14.02
N THR A 327 -29.44 3.11 13.31
CA THR A 327 -29.09 4.43 12.79
C THR A 327 -28.89 5.48 13.90
N GLU A 328 -28.49 5.10 15.11
CA GLU A 328 -28.15 6.10 16.11
C GLU A 328 -26.95 6.88 15.58
N LYS A 329 -27.22 8.13 15.23
CA LYS A 329 -26.26 9.04 14.63
C LYS A 329 -25.27 9.43 15.72
N LEU A 330 -24.17 8.70 15.80
CA LEU A 330 -23.03 9.06 16.64
C LEU A 330 -22.21 10.12 15.91
N ASP A 331 -21.94 11.26 16.54
CA ASP A 331 -21.25 12.40 15.92
C ASP A 331 -19.81 12.09 15.45
N TYR A 332 -19.21 11.02 15.98
CA TYR A 332 -17.87 10.54 15.66
C TYR A 332 -17.86 9.33 14.72
N VAL A 333 -19.00 9.01 14.11
CA VAL A 333 -19.17 7.89 13.18
C VAL A 333 -19.72 8.39 11.84
N ASP A 334 -19.00 8.07 10.76
CA ASP A 334 -19.46 8.31 9.40
C ASP A 334 -19.70 6.99 8.66
N PHE A 335 -20.73 6.94 7.85
CA PHE A 335 -21.03 5.80 6.99
C PHE A 335 -20.43 6.04 5.59
N LEU A 336 -19.31 5.38 5.30
CA LEU A 336 -18.51 5.64 4.08
C LEU A 336 -19.30 5.42 2.79
N HIS A 337 -20.27 4.51 2.81
CA HIS A 337 -21.14 4.23 1.66
C HIS A 337 -22.03 5.44 1.30
N ASN A 338 -22.45 6.22 2.29
CA ASN A 338 -23.41 7.32 2.12
C ASN A 338 -22.75 8.64 1.72
N ILE A 339 -21.42 8.69 1.70
CA ILE A 339 -20.67 9.89 1.34
C ILE A 339 -20.59 9.97 -0.20
N ALA A 340 -21.27 10.97 -0.77
CA ALA A 340 -21.22 11.24 -2.19
C ALA A 340 -19.78 11.48 -2.67
N ILE A 341 -19.44 10.90 -3.81
CA ILE A 341 -18.11 11.05 -4.41
C ILE A 341 -18.24 11.92 -5.63
N GLU A 342 -17.54 13.06 -5.62
CA GLU A 342 -17.47 13.93 -6.79
C GLU A 342 -16.80 13.18 -7.96
N PRO A 343 -17.36 13.30 -9.19
CA PRO A 343 -16.75 12.71 -10.36
C PRO A 343 -15.39 13.37 -10.60
N LYS A 344 -14.34 12.56 -10.49
CA LYS A 344 -12.98 13.04 -10.75
C LYS A 344 -12.83 13.33 -12.23
N MET A 345 -12.18 14.45 -12.58
CA MET A 345 -11.81 14.76 -13.96
C MET A 345 -11.11 13.56 -14.63
N PRO A 346 -11.24 13.40 -15.96
CA PRO A 346 -10.48 12.40 -16.68
C PRO A 346 -8.98 12.65 -16.49
N VAL A 347 -8.21 11.56 -16.49
CA VAL A 347 -6.75 11.68 -16.47
C VAL A 347 -6.32 12.11 -17.87
N SER A 348 -5.61 13.24 -17.96
CA SER A 348 -5.01 13.72 -19.20
C SER A 348 -3.48 13.62 -19.15
N GLN A 349 -2.89 13.59 -20.34
CA GLN A 349 -1.47 13.76 -20.55
C GLN A 349 -1.30 14.96 -21.48
N GLU A 350 -0.58 15.96 -21.02
CA GLU A 350 -0.47 17.23 -21.72
C GLU A 350 1.01 17.65 -21.76
N VAL A 351 1.49 18.09 -22.91
CA VAL A 351 2.88 18.51 -23.07
C VAL A 351 2.98 20.01 -22.84
N CYS A 352 3.82 20.42 -21.90
CA CYS A 352 4.18 21.82 -21.77
C CYS A 352 5.36 22.13 -22.72
N ASN A 353 5.06 22.76 -23.85
CA ASN A 353 6.06 23.15 -24.85
C ASN A 353 7.07 24.21 -24.33
N VAL A 354 6.76 24.89 -23.23
CA VAL A 354 7.67 25.86 -22.59
C VAL A 354 8.70 25.17 -21.71
N CYS A 355 8.29 24.15 -20.97
CA CYS A 355 9.17 23.39 -20.09
C CYS A 355 9.78 22.17 -20.78
N ASN A 356 9.27 21.77 -21.95
CA ASN A 356 9.57 20.49 -22.61
C ASN A 356 9.36 19.31 -21.66
N THR A 357 8.26 19.33 -20.91
CA THR A 357 7.91 18.30 -19.94
C THR A 357 6.48 17.83 -20.14
N ILE A 358 6.28 16.51 -20.09
CA ILE A 358 4.96 15.90 -20.10
C ILE A 358 4.36 16.01 -18.70
N ILE A 359 3.15 16.55 -18.61
CA ILE A 359 2.39 16.72 -17.39
C ILE A 359 1.29 15.67 -17.36
N TYR A 360 1.28 14.86 -16.30
CA TYR A 360 0.37 13.74 -16.13
C TYR A 360 -0.61 14.03 -14.99
N GLY A 361 -1.90 13.80 -15.22
CA GLY A 361 -2.89 13.76 -14.15
C GLY A 361 -4.03 14.76 -14.31
N ARG A 362 -4.97 14.67 -13.37
CA ARG A 362 -6.20 15.48 -13.38
C ARG A 362 -5.90 16.94 -13.07
N GLY A 363 -6.13 17.83 -14.03
CA GLY A 363 -5.94 19.28 -13.89
C GLY A 363 -4.49 19.68 -13.55
N GLN A 364 -3.51 18.80 -13.79
CA GLN A 364 -2.11 19.07 -13.40
C GLN A 364 -1.45 20.12 -14.29
N MET A 365 -1.90 20.29 -15.53
CA MET A 365 -1.39 21.34 -16.41
C MET A 365 -1.69 22.74 -15.87
N GLU A 366 -2.90 22.99 -15.36
CA GLU A 366 -3.27 24.26 -14.75
C GLU A 366 -2.36 24.61 -13.56
N LEU A 367 -2.11 23.63 -12.68
CA LEU A 367 -1.18 23.77 -11.56
C LEU A 367 0.27 23.97 -12.04
N HIS A 368 0.67 23.28 -13.11
CA HIS A 368 1.99 23.43 -13.71
C HIS A 368 2.20 24.86 -14.23
N ILE A 369 1.23 25.41 -14.97
CA ILE A 369 1.31 26.77 -15.53
C ILE A 369 1.47 27.82 -14.41
N LEU A 370 0.79 27.63 -13.27
CA LEU A 370 0.89 28.50 -12.10
C LEU A 370 2.18 28.28 -11.27
N SER A 371 2.90 27.19 -11.51
CA SER A 371 4.09 26.84 -10.74
C SER A 371 5.21 27.87 -10.87
N LYS A 372 6.05 27.98 -9.84
CA LYS A 372 7.23 28.85 -9.87
C LYS A 372 8.16 28.46 -11.02
N HIS A 373 8.37 27.16 -11.23
CA HIS A 373 9.24 26.63 -12.28
C HIS A 373 8.77 27.09 -13.67
N HIS A 374 7.50 26.87 -14.02
CA HIS A 374 6.95 27.29 -15.30
C HIS A 374 7.08 28.80 -15.51
N ARG A 375 6.65 29.60 -14.52
CA ARG A 375 6.76 31.06 -14.58
C ARG A 375 8.20 31.54 -14.77
N THR A 376 9.18 30.91 -14.12
CA THR A 376 10.60 31.25 -14.32
C THR A 376 11.11 30.86 -15.70
N THR A 377 10.68 29.72 -16.24
CA THR A 377 11.06 29.26 -17.58
C THR A 377 10.45 30.13 -18.68
N VAL A 378 9.18 30.53 -18.54
CA VAL A 378 8.53 31.51 -19.43
C VAL A 378 9.31 32.82 -19.46
N LYS A 379 9.62 33.39 -18.28
CA LYS A 379 10.43 34.62 -18.19
C LYS A 379 11.79 34.47 -18.86
N ARG A 380 12.45 33.32 -18.70
CA ARG A 380 13.74 33.05 -19.33
C ARG A 380 13.63 33.02 -20.85
N ARG A 381 12.63 32.31 -21.40
CA ARG A 381 12.40 32.26 -22.86
C ARG A 381 12.09 33.64 -23.46
N ILE A 382 11.28 34.45 -22.77
CA ILE A 382 11.00 35.83 -23.21
C ILE A 382 12.30 36.66 -23.26
N ASN A 383 13.15 36.52 -22.24
CA ASN A 383 14.44 37.21 -22.22
C ASN A 383 15.39 36.71 -23.31
N GLU A 384 15.41 35.40 -23.58
CA GLU A 384 16.19 34.80 -24.68
C GLU A 384 15.75 35.38 -26.04
N ILE A 385 14.44 35.47 -26.30
CA ILE A 385 13.89 36.05 -27.53
C ILE A 385 14.28 37.53 -27.67
N LYS A 386 14.03 38.35 -26.64
CA LYS A 386 14.38 39.77 -26.65
C LYS A 386 15.88 40.00 -26.85
N PHE A 387 16.71 39.18 -26.21
CA PHE A 387 18.17 39.27 -26.35
C PHE A 387 18.61 38.94 -27.79
N ARG A 388 18.00 37.92 -28.40
CA ARG A 388 18.27 37.53 -29.78
C ARG A 388 17.86 38.61 -30.77
N GLU A 389 16.69 39.21 -30.59
CA GLU A 389 16.20 40.33 -31.40
C GLU A 389 17.11 41.56 -31.27
N THR A 390 17.61 41.85 -30.07
CA THR A 390 18.42 43.05 -29.82
C THR A 390 19.88 42.89 -30.29
N TYR A 391 20.47 41.70 -30.13
CA TYR A 391 21.91 41.49 -30.30
C TYR A 391 22.28 40.50 -31.41
N GLY A 392 21.30 39.90 -32.10
CA GLY A 392 21.54 38.94 -33.19
C GLY A 392 22.19 37.62 -32.75
N ARG A 393 22.27 37.35 -31.44
CA ARG A 393 22.92 36.16 -30.88
C ARG A 393 22.16 35.63 -29.67
N ASP A 394 22.39 34.37 -29.33
CA ASP A 394 21.69 33.71 -28.23
C ASP A 394 22.20 34.18 -26.85
N LEU A 395 21.29 34.18 -25.86
CA LEU A 395 21.60 34.55 -24.48
C LEU A 395 22.60 33.54 -23.89
N PRO A 396 23.75 33.97 -23.35
CA PRO A 396 24.72 33.06 -22.77
C PRO A 396 24.13 32.31 -21.57
N PRO A 397 24.47 31.02 -21.39
CA PRO A 397 23.93 30.22 -20.31
C PRO A 397 24.34 30.81 -18.95
N PRO A 398 23.50 30.65 -17.90
CA PRO A 398 23.84 31.14 -16.57
C PRO A 398 25.14 30.50 -16.10
N LYS A 399 26.06 31.32 -15.57
CA LYS A 399 27.31 30.83 -14.97
C LYS A 399 26.94 29.82 -13.88
N ARG A 400 27.30 28.54 -14.07
CA ARG A 400 27.17 27.51 -13.02
C ARG A 400 27.98 28.00 -11.82
N LYS A 401 27.33 28.19 -10.66
CA LYS A 401 28.06 28.35 -9.40
C LYS A 401 28.90 27.08 -9.23
N LYS A 402 30.23 27.21 -9.23
CA LYS A 402 31.10 26.12 -8.79
C LYS A 402 30.67 25.78 -7.36
N ASN A 403 30.23 24.55 -7.13
CA ASN A 403 30.13 24.05 -5.76
C ASN A 403 31.56 24.07 -5.20
N PRO A 404 31.81 24.65 -4.02
CA PRO A 404 33.07 24.42 -3.33
C PRO A 404 33.14 22.91 -3.04
N ASN A 405 34.25 22.32 -3.47
CA ASN A 405 34.56 20.89 -3.37
C ASN A 405 34.40 20.34 -1.96
#